data_AF-S8ACW5-F1
#
_entry.id   AF-S8ACW5-F1
#
_cell.length_a   1.000
_cell.length_b   1.000
_cell.length_c   1.000
_cell.angle_alpha   90.00
_cell.angle_beta   90.00
_cell.angle_gamma   90.00
#
_symmetry.space_group_name_H-M   'P 1'
#
loop_
_entity.id
_entity.type
_entity.pdbx_description
1 polymer ?
#
loop_
_entity_poly.entity_id
_entity_poly.type
_entity_poly.pdbx_seq_one_letter_code
_entity_poly.pdbx_strand_id
1 'polypeptide(L)'
;MGDGQQVFSLPPLDEPARWDIEKLDDGYYKMRVGGNETAEQNGRVHALIHDKADAENWVIRPYDRKGPNVYTIEKLDGSEGWVMLASEPFAPISVQQLPETKNLPTRYLPPCLFEITKVDEE
;
A
#
# COMPACT_ATOMS: atom_id res chain seq x y z
N MET A 1 -19.83 8.04 9.63
CA MET A 1 -18.82 7.88 10.70
C MET A 1 -18.03 6.66 10.26
N GLY A 2 -16.81 6.84 9.76
CA GLY A 2 -16.09 5.77 9.06
C GLY A 2 -15.40 4.85 10.08
N ASP A 3 -15.90 3.63 10.23
CA ASP A 3 -15.35 2.61 11.12
C ASP A 3 -14.25 1.79 10.40
N GLY A 4 -13.16 2.47 10.04
CA GLY A 4 -11.96 1.85 9.46
C GLY A 4 -10.74 2.01 10.37
N GLN A 5 -10.02 0.92 10.65
CA GLN A 5 -8.76 0.98 11.41
C GLN A 5 -7.64 1.48 10.51
N GLN A 6 -6.99 2.57 10.89
CA GLN A 6 -5.87 3.13 10.12
C GLN A 6 -4.72 2.11 10.05
N VAL A 7 -4.08 2.01 8.89
CA VAL A 7 -2.92 1.13 8.68
C VAL A 7 -1.65 1.91 9.02
N PHE A 8 -0.80 1.31 9.85
CA PHE A 8 0.42 1.92 10.38
C PHE A 8 1.67 1.14 10.02
N SER A 9 2.81 1.84 9.97
CA SER A 9 4.13 1.23 9.95
C SER A 9 4.36 0.45 11.25
N LEU A 10 4.94 -0.74 11.12
CA LEU A 10 5.42 -1.50 12.26
C LEU A 10 6.87 -1.08 12.58
N PRO A 11 7.26 -1.10 13.86
CA PRO A 11 8.67 -0.93 14.21
C PRO A 11 9.50 -2.09 13.61
N PRO A 12 10.79 -1.86 13.31
CA PRO A 12 11.64 -2.81 12.61
C PRO A 12 11.91 -4.13 13.38
N LEU A 13 11.50 -4.20 14.64
CA LEU A 13 11.69 -5.36 15.52
C LEU A 13 10.45 -6.26 15.59
N ASP A 14 9.32 -5.83 15.04
CA ASP A 14 8.09 -6.62 14.96
C ASP A 14 8.07 -7.48 13.68
N GLU A 15 7.34 -8.59 13.73
CA GLU A 15 7.08 -9.39 12.53
C GLU A 15 6.35 -8.54 11.48
N PRO A 16 6.73 -8.63 10.20
CA PRO A 16 6.07 -7.88 9.14
C PRO A 16 4.58 -8.26 9.09
N ALA A 17 3.73 -7.25 8.92
CA ALA A 17 2.29 -7.48 8.78
C ALA A 17 2.03 -8.45 7.62
N ARG A 18 1.21 -9.47 7.86
CA ARG A 18 0.74 -10.36 6.80
C ARG A 18 -0.40 -9.68 6.05
N TRP A 19 -0.30 -9.69 4.73
CA TRP A 19 -1.27 -9.10 3.82
C TRP A 19 -1.79 -10.16 2.87
N ASP A 20 -3.11 -10.21 2.72
CA ASP A 20 -3.76 -10.98 1.67
C ASP A 20 -3.90 -10.09 0.44
N ILE A 21 -3.20 -10.46 -0.64
CA ILE A 21 -3.24 -9.75 -1.92
C ILE A 21 -3.95 -10.64 -2.92
N GLU A 22 -5.20 -10.34 -3.21
CA GLU A 22 -6.01 -11.06 -4.18
C GLU A 22 -5.97 -10.33 -5.51
N LYS A 23 -5.52 -11.03 -6.56
CA LYS A 23 -5.55 -10.49 -7.92
C LYS A 23 -6.98 -10.56 -8.46
N LEU A 24 -7.49 -9.42 -8.92
CA LEU A 24 -8.78 -9.29 -9.58
C LEU A 24 -8.60 -9.31 -11.11
N ASP A 25 -9.72 -9.23 -11.83
CA ASP A 25 -9.73 -8.98 -13.27
C ASP A 25 -9.03 -7.66 -13.63
N ASP A 26 -8.52 -7.56 -14.87
CA ASP A 26 -7.87 -6.36 -15.43
C ASP A 26 -6.56 -5.89 -14.75
N GLY A 27 -5.94 -6.73 -13.92
CA GLY A 27 -4.63 -6.42 -13.32
C GLY A 27 -4.70 -5.54 -12.08
N TYR A 28 -5.88 -5.45 -11.49
CA TYR A 28 -6.12 -4.82 -10.19
C TYR A 28 -5.95 -5.82 -9.05
N TYR A 29 -5.73 -5.29 -7.85
CA TYR A 29 -5.49 -6.07 -6.65
C TYR A 29 -6.36 -5.57 -5.52
N LYS A 30 -6.96 -6.52 -4.81
CA LYS A 30 -7.63 -6.27 -3.55
C LYS A 30 -6.65 -6.61 -2.43
N MET A 31 -6.34 -5.61 -1.60
CA MET A 31 -5.42 -5.76 -0.48
C MET A 31 -6.21 -5.84 0.82
N ARG A 32 -5.87 -6.81 1.66
CA ARG A 32 -6.48 -7.01 2.97
C ARG A 32 -5.41 -7.18 4.04
N VAL A 33 -5.68 -6.65 5.23
CA VAL A 33 -4.83 -6.79 6.42
C VAL A 33 -5.69 -7.18 7.60
N GLY A 34 -5.30 -8.22 8.33
CA GLY A 34 -6.08 -8.76 9.44
C GLY A 34 -7.51 -9.17 9.04
N GLY A 35 -7.71 -9.64 7.79
CA GLY A 35 -9.01 -10.05 7.26
C GLY A 35 -9.91 -8.91 6.75
N ASN A 36 -9.46 -7.66 6.81
CA ASN A 36 -10.23 -6.47 6.41
C ASN A 36 -9.67 -5.86 5.13
N GLU A 37 -10.56 -5.47 4.21
CA GLU A 37 -10.19 -4.81 2.95
C GLU A 37 -9.73 -3.38 3.18
N THR A 38 -8.79 -2.89 2.37
CA THR A 38 -8.27 -1.52 2.51
C THR A 38 -8.91 -0.52 1.56
N ALA A 39 -9.11 0.69 2.03
CA ALA A 39 -9.49 1.84 1.21
C ALA A 39 -8.75 3.11 1.63
N GLU A 40 -8.76 4.10 0.75
CA GLU A 40 -8.35 5.45 1.09
C GLU A 40 -9.47 6.17 1.87
N GLN A 41 -9.13 6.71 3.04
CA GLN A 41 -10.01 7.60 3.81
C GLN A 41 -9.19 8.79 4.34
N ASN A 42 -9.59 10.00 3.97
CA ASN A 42 -8.94 11.26 4.38
C ASN A 42 -7.43 11.32 4.04
N GLY A 43 -7.04 10.83 2.86
CA GLY A 43 -5.66 10.80 2.39
C GLY A 43 -4.79 9.77 3.11
N ARG A 44 -5.39 8.72 3.69
CA ARG A 44 -4.70 7.67 4.43
C ARG A 44 -5.29 6.31 4.13
N VAL A 45 -4.49 5.26 4.31
CA VAL A 45 -4.94 3.88 4.14
C VAL A 45 -5.62 3.40 5.42
N HIS A 46 -6.85 2.93 5.29
CA HIS A 46 -7.64 2.34 6.37
C HIS A 46 -8.11 0.93 5.99
N ALA A 47 -8.06 0.02 6.95
CA ALA A 47 -8.68 -1.30 6.88
C ALA A 47 -10.14 -1.20 7.33
N LEU A 48 -11.08 -1.49 6.43
CA LEU A 48 -12.51 -1.33 6.62
C LEU A 48 -13.07 -2.50 7.45
N ILE A 49 -13.59 -2.20 8.64
CA ILE A 49 -14.09 -3.22 9.57
C ILE A 49 -15.54 -3.63 9.23
N HIS A 50 -16.37 -2.66 8.85
CA HIS A 50 -17.81 -2.88 8.62
C HIS A 50 -18.25 -2.61 7.18
N ASP A 51 -17.77 -1.52 6.56
CA ASP A 51 -18.24 -1.07 5.25
C ASP A 51 -17.34 -1.56 4.11
N LYS A 52 -17.42 -2.85 3.80
CA LYS A 52 -16.68 -3.45 2.67
C LYS A 52 -17.12 -2.93 1.29
N ALA A 53 -18.27 -2.24 1.21
CA ALA A 53 -18.77 -1.63 -0.02
C ALA A 53 -17.89 -0.46 -0.49
N ASP A 54 -17.18 0.19 0.43
CA ASP A 54 -16.23 1.28 0.14
C ASP A 54 -14.78 0.76 -0.06
N ALA A 55 -14.57 -0.55 -0.16
CA ALA A 55 -13.24 -1.13 -0.40
C ALA A 55 -12.66 -0.63 -1.73
N GLU A 56 -11.41 -0.17 -1.69
CA GLU A 56 -10.72 0.32 -2.88
C GLU A 56 -9.84 -0.77 -3.48
N ASN A 57 -9.83 -0.84 -4.81
CA ASN A 57 -8.92 -1.69 -5.56
C ASN A 57 -7.63 -0.92 -5.86
N TRP A 58 -6.50 -1.61 -5.79
CA TRP A 58 -5.18 -1.03 -5.93
C TRP A 58 -4.46 -1.58 -7.15
N VAL A 59 -3.57 -0.79 -7.73
CA VAL A 59 -2.63 -1.21 -8.77
C VAL A 59 -1.29 -1.44 -8.11
N ILE A 60 -0.75 -2.65 -8.21
CA ILE A 60 0.59 -2.99 -7.71
C ILE A 60 1.53 -3.07 -8.91
N ARG A 61 2.46 -2.12 -9.02
CA ARG A 61 3.42 -2.09 -10.14
C ARG A 61 4.82 -2.49 -9.67
N PRO A 62 5.51 -3.38 -10.40
CA PRO A 62 6.89 -3.71 -10.09
C PRO A 62 7.81 -2.51 -10.33
N TYR A 63 8.77 -2.32 -9.43
CA TYR A 63 9.84 -1.34 -9.55
C TYR A 63 11.20 -2.05 -9.61
N ASP A 64 11.45 -2.74 -10.73
CA ASP A 64 12.60 -3.62 -10.96
C ASP A 64 13.97 -2.95 -10.75
N ARG A 65 14.02 -1.62 -10.76
CA ARG A 65 15.25 -0.83 -10.59
C ARG A 65 15.87 -0.91 -9.21
N LYS A 66 15.06 -1.15 -8.18
CA LYS A 66 15.54 -1.20 -6.79
C LYS A 66 15.79 -2.63 -6.32
N GLY A 67 15.20 -3.60 -7.00
CA GLY A 67 15.40 -5.02 -6.73
C GLY A 67 14.16 -5.83 -7.08
N PRO A 68 14.27 -7.16 -7.02
CA PRO A 68 13.10 -8.03 -7.02
C PRO A 68 12.20 -7.69 -5.81
N ASN A 69 10.90 -7.91 -5.94
CA ASN A 69 9.91 -7.73 -4.88
C ASN A 69 9.67 -6.29 -4.39
N VAL A 70 10.19 -5.27 -5.09
CA VAL A 70 9.90 -3.86 -4.79
C VAL A 70 8.77 -3.38 -5.69
N TYR A 71 7.74 -2.76 -5.10
CA TYR A 71 6.54 -2.34 -5.79
C TYR A 71 6.10 -0.92 -5.39
N THR A 72 5.38 -0.25 -6.29
CA THR A 72 4.50 0.87 -5.95
C THR A 72 3.07 0.35 -5.80
N ILE A 73 2.32 0.92 -4.87
CA ILE A 73 0.90 0.64 -4.67
C ILE A 73 0.15 1.92 -4.98
N GLU A 74 -0.70 1.89 -5.99
CA GLU A 74 -1.32 3.07 -6.61
C GLU A 74 -2.83 2.92 -6.68
N LYS A 75 -3.55 4.05 -6.70
CA LYS A 75 -4.97 4.06 -7.09
C LYS A 75 -5.13 3.63 -8.54
N LEU A 76 -6.34 3.20 -8.90
CA LEU A 76 -6.67 2.71 -10.25
C LEU A 76 -6.33 3.70 -11.37
N ASP A 77 -6.51 4.99 -11.11
CA ASP A 77 -6.25 6.07 -12.07
C ASP A 77 -4.77 6.49 -12.13
N GLY A 78 -3.94 6.03 -11.18
CA GLY A 78 -2.51 6.30 -11.11
C GLY A 78 -2.12 7.73 -10.68
N SER A 79 -3.07 8.57 -10.22
CA SER A 79 -2.73 9.90 -9.71
C SER A 79 -2.04 9.87 -8.35
N GLU A 80 -2.45 8.94 -7.50
CA GLU A 80 -2.00 8.82 -6.11
C GLU A 80 -1.62 7.38 -5.78
N GLY A 81 -0.78 7.22 -4.77
CA GLY A 81 -0.41 5.93 -4.25
C GLY A 81 0.02 6.01 -2.80
N TRP A 82 0.42 4.86 -2.28
CA TRP A 82 0.81 4.73 -0.89
C TRP A 82 2.17 5.38 -0.67
N VAL A 83 2.26 6.21 0.37
CA VAL A 83 3.46 6.95 0.75
C VAL A 83 3.64 6.93 2.25
N MET A 84 4.80 6.46 2.67
CA MET A 84 5.28 6.51 4.05
C MET A 84 5.94 7.86 4.30
N LEU A 85 5.17 8.85 4.75
CA LEU A 85 5.68 10.20 5.01
C LEU A 85 6.66 10.27 6.19
N ALA A 86 6.49 9.39 7.17
CA ALA A 86 7.38 9.27 8.31
C ALA A 86 8.00 7.86 8.35
N SER A 87 9.31 7.82 8.62
CA SER A 87 10.03 6.57 8.89
C SER A 87 9.94 6.15 10.36
N GLU A 88 9.15 6.87 11.16
CA GLU A 88 8.89 6.55 12.55
C GLU A 88 7.97 5.32 12.64
N PRO A 89 8.12 4.49 13.70
CA PRO A 89 7.20 3.41 13.96
C PRO A 89 5.80 3.96 14.26
N PHE A 90 4.76 3.21 13.90
CA PHE A 90 3.35 3.61 14.04
C PHE A 90 2.96 4.86 13.23
N ALA A 91 3.68 5.13 12.15
CA ALA A 91 3.31 6.17 11.19
C ALA A 91 2.20 5.67 10.26
N PRO A 92 1.11 6.43 10.05
CA PRO A 92 0.11 6.06 9.05
C PRO A 92 0.70 5.98 7.65
N ILE A 93 0.16 5.08 6.84
CA ILE A 93 0.37 5.11 5.40
C ILE A 93 -0.54 6.19 4.81
N SER A 94 0.05 7.18 4.16
CA SER A 94 -0.67 8.23 3.45
C SER A 94 -0.95 7.81 2.01
N VAL A 95 -2.03 8.31 1.44
CA VAL A 95 -2.35 8.17 0.01
C VAL A 95 -2.23 9.54 -0.61
N GLN A 96 -1.26 9.71 -1.50
CA GLN A 96 -0.98 10.98 -2.16
C GLN A 96 -0.16 10.77 -3.43
N GLN A 97 0.12 11.83 -4.18
CA GLN A 97 0.97 11.76 -5.36
C GLN A 97 2.33 11.12 -5.03
N LEU A 98 2.72 10.13 -5.84
CA LEU A 98 3.97 9.42 -5.67
C LEU A 98 5.17 10.38 -5.81
N PRO A 99 6.04 10.48 -4.79
CA PRO A 99 7.21 11.34 -4.88
C PRO A 99 8.20 10.77 -5.91
N GLU A 100 8.37 11.51 -7.00
CA GLU A 100 9.23 11.12 -8.13
C GLU A 100 10.32 12.17 -8.40
N THR A 101 11.47 11.71 -8.89
CA THR A 101 12.51 12.61 -9.39
C THR A 101 12.16 13.13 -10.77
N LYS A 102 12.30 14.45 -11.00
CA LYS A 102 12.10 15.10 -12.31
C LYS A 102 13.06 14.69 -13.43
N ASN A 103 13.97 13.74 -13.16
CA ASN A 103 14.95 13.26 -14.13
C ASN A 103 14.42 12.04 -14.88
N LEU A 104 14.65 12.00 -16.18
CA LEU A 104 14.36 10.82 -16.99
C LEU A 104 15.55 9.85 -16.96
N PRO A 105 15.29 8.54 -16.79
CA PRO A 105 13.99 7.94 -16.51
C PRO A 105 13.54 8.17 -15.06
N THR A 106 12.24 8.47 -14.87
CA THR A 106 11.61 8.77 -13.57
C THR A 106 12.02 7.77 -12.50
N ARG A 107 12.44 8.27 -11.34
CA ARG A 107 12.78 7.45 -10.17
C ARG A 107 11.81 7.78 -9.04
N TYR A 108 11.11 6.77 -8.57
CA TYR A 108 10.31 6.87 -7.34
C TYR A 108 11.23 6.94 -6.12
N LEU A 109 10.89 7.79 -5.16
CA LEU A 109 11.63 7.93 -3.92
C LEU A 109 11.32 6.76 -2.96
N PRO A 110 12.23 6.43 -2.04
CA PRO A 110 12.02 5.37 -1.04
C PRO A 110 10.66 5.35 -0.31
N PRO A 111 10.05 6.49 0.09
CA PRO A 111 8.80 6.45 0.87
C PRO A 111 7.59 5.86 0.13
N CYS A 112 7.61 5.75 -1.20
CA CYS A 112 6.53 5.10 -1.96
C CYS A 112 6.88 3.71 -2.49
N LEU A 113 8.00 3.15 -2.05
CA LEU A 113 8.47 1.83 -2.48
C LEU A 113 8.25 0.84 -1.35
N PHE A 114 7.43 -0.18 -1.62
CA PHE A 114 7.08 -1.24 -0.68
C PHE A 114 7.72 -2.54 -1.13
N GLU A 115 8.31 -3.26 -0.17
CA GLU A 115 8.81 -4.61 -0.41
C GLU A 115 7.70 -5.61 -0.06
N ILE A 116 7.30 -6.43 -1.05
CA ILE A 116 6.25 -7.44 -0.87
C ILE A 116 6.88 -8.81 -1.08
N THR A 117 7.09 -9.53 0.01
CA THR A 117 7.61 -10.89 -0.03
C THR A 117 6.46 -11.87 0.18
N LYS A 118 6.30 -12.81 -0.76
CA LYS A 118 5.33 -13.89 -0.61
C LYS A 118 5.76 -14.77 0.57
N VAL A 119 4.85 -14.96 1.52
CA VAL A 119 4.97 -15.97 2.57
C VAL A 119 4.15 -17.20 2.15
N ASP A 120 4.69 -18.40 2.33
CA ASP A 120 3.90 -19.62 2.19
C ASP A 120 3.02 -19.77 3.45
N GLU A 121 1.72 -20.05 3.25
CA GLU A 121 0.84 -20.44 4.36
C GLU A 121 1.33 -21.79 4.92
N GLU A 122 1.64 -21.83 6.22
CA GLU A 122 1.91 -23.08 6.97
C GLU A 122 0.63 -23.86 7.25
#